data_AF-A0A183DKU4-F1
#
_entry.id   AF-A0A183DKU4-F1
#
_cell.length_a   1.000
_cell.length_b   1.000
_cell.length_c   1.000
_cell.angle_alpha   90.00
_cell.angle_beta   90.00
_cell.angle_gamma   90.00
#
_symmetry.space_group_name_H-M   'P 1'
#
loop_
_entity.id
_entity.type
_entity.pdbx_description
1 polymer ?
#
loop_
_entity_poly.entity_id
_entity_poly.type
_entity_poly.pdbx_seq_one_letter_code
_entity_poly.pdbx_strand_id
1 'polypeptide(L)' 'LTIDPHDICALVLTPARELAIQIADQFAPLGTPIGLKIAIVMGGKDRVAQGNCLMRSVPR' A
#
# COMPACT_ATOMS: atom_id res chain seq x y z
N LEU A 1 8.46 -8.83 22.99
CA LEU A 1 7.58 -8.01 22.12
C LEU A 1 7.20 -8.90 20.95
N THR A 2 5.99 -9.47 20.99
CA THR A 2 5.52 -10.35 19.91
C THR A 2 5.28 -9.48 18.69
N ILE A 3 6.12 -9.64 17.66
CA ILE A 3 5.91 -8.99 16.37
C ILE A 3 4.87 -9.90 15.71
N ASP A 4 3.61 -9.53 15.82
CA ASP A 4 2.56 -10.13 15.00
C ASP A 4 3.02 -10.01 13.54
N PRO A 5 3.01 -11.08 12.74
CA PRO A 5 3.47 -11.03 11.36
C PRO A 5 2.44 -10.27 10.53
N HIS A 6 2.40 -8.95 10.70
CA HIS A 6 1.66 -8.08 9.81
C HIS A 6 2.44 -8.04 8.49
N ASP A 7 1.85 -8.57 7.43
CA ASP A 7 2.40 -8.53 6.06
C ASP A 7 2.67 -7.11 5.52
N ILE A 8 2.21 -6.07 6.23
CA ILE A 8 2.52 -4.68 5.92
C ILE A 8 3.93 -4.36 6.44
N CYS A 9 4.91 -4.37 5.55
CA CYS A 9 6.30 -4.11 5.89
C CYS A 9 6.64 -2.63 6.12
N ALA A 10 5.82 -1.69 5.60
CA ALA A 10 6.04 -0.25 5.73
C ALA A 10 4.76 0.56 5.52
N LEU A 11 4.69 1.74 6.15
CA LEU A 11 3.64 2.74 5.97
C LEU A 11 4.26 4.09 5.60
N VAL A 12 3.82 4.66 4.47
CA VAL A 12 4.23 6.00 4.01
C VAL A 12 3.04 6.94 4.08
N LEU A 13 3.16 8.01 4.87
CA LEU A 13 2.13 9.04 5.02
C LEU A 13 2.55 10.30 4.28
N THR A 14 1.64 10.85 3.48
CA THR A 14 1.87 12.08 2.73
C THR A 14 0.60 12.94 2.72
N PRO A 15 0.74 14.28 2.82
CA PRO A 15 -0.41 15.17 2.94
C PRO A 15 -1.18 15.38 1.62
N ALA A 16 -0.59 15.06 0.46
CA ALA A 16 -1.18 15.32 -0.85
C ALA A 16 -1.47 14.03 -1.62
N ARG A 17 -2.65 13.95 -2.23
CA ARG A 17 -3.10 12.79 -3.03
C ARG A 17 -2.17 12.53 -4.21
N GLU A 18 -1.81 13.57 -4.93
CA GLU A 18 -0.90 13.49 -6.08
C GLU A 18 0.48 12.99 -5.67
N LEU A 19 0.96 13.42 -4.50
CA LEU A 19 2.25 12.99 -3.97
C LEU A 19 2.23 11.51 -3.58
N ALA A 20 1.12 10.99 -3.05
CA ALA A 20 1.00 9.55 -2.75
C ALA A 20 1.05 8.69 -4.02
N ILE A 21 0.42 9.17 -5.10
CA ILE A 21 0.44 8.49 -6.40
C ILE A 21 1.86 8.51 -6.98
N GLN A 22 2.53 9.67 -6.93
CA GLN A 22 3.92 9.80 -7.39
C GLN A 22 4.86 8.86 -6.62
N ILE A 23 4.75 8.81 -5.29
CA ILE A 23 5.55 7.89 -4.47
C ILE A 23 5.28 6.44 -4.88
N ALA A 24 4.02 6.03 -4.99
CA ALA A 24 3.69 4.65 -5.35
C ALA A 24 4.19 4.26 -6.76
N ASP A 25 4.10 5.17 -7.72
CA ASP A 25 4.60 4.96 -9.08
C ASP A 25 6.13 4.79 -9.11
N GLN A 26 6.85 5.52 -8.27
CA GLN A 26 8.30 5.34 -8.11
C GLN A 26 8.67 4.05 -7.36
N PHE A 27 7.83 3.60 -6.42
CA PHE A 27 8.06 2.36 -5.68
C PHE A 27 7.74 1.10 -6.50
N ALA A 28 6.79 1.15 -7.44
CA ALA A 28 6.39 0.00 -8.25
C ALA A 28 7.55 -0.67 -9.03
N PRO A 29 8.40 0.06 -9.79
CA PRO A 29 9.53 -0.55 -10.50
C PRO A 29 10.58 -1.09 -9.52
N LEU A 30 10.80 -0.40 -8.38
CA LEU A 30 11.74 -0.85 -7.35
C LEU A 30 11.24 -2.11 -6.61
N GLY A 31 9.93 -2.23 -6.45
CA GLY A 31 9.27 -3.32 -5.75
C GLY A 31 9.06 -4.58 -6.58
N THR A 32 9.01 -4.46 -7.91
CA THR A 32 8.81 -5.58 -8.84
C THR A 32 9.80 -6.74 -8.66
N PRO A 33 11.13 -6.52 -8.60
CA PRO A 33 12.10 -7.63 -8.46
C PRO A 33 12.01 -8.36 -7.11
N ILE A 34 11.42 -7.75 -6.09
CA ILE A 34 11.29 -8.32 -4.74
C ILE A 34 9.86 -8.77 -4.42
N GLY A 35 8.93 -8.70 -5.40
CA GLY A 35 7.53 -9.08 -5.20
C GLY A 35 6.75 -8.17 -4.24
N LEU A 36 7.19 -6.92 -4.05
CA LEU A 36 6.53 -5.96 -3.17
C LEU A 36 5.16 -5.57 -3.73
N LYS A 37 4.13 -5.69 -2.90
CA LYS A 37 2.78 -5.20 -3.21
C LYS A 37 2.61 -3.80 -2.63
N ILE A 38 2.06 -2.89 -3.42
CA ILE A 38 1.83 -1.51 -3.01
C ILE A 38 0.31 -1.26 -3.01
N ALA A 39 -0.21 -0.76 -1.89
CA ALA A 39 -1.59 -0.32 -1.76
C ALA A 39 -1.61 1.18 -1.41
N ILE A 40 -2.43 1.96 -2.14
CA ILE A 40 -2.57 3.40 -1.91
C ILE A 40 -3.96 3.67 -1.35
N VAL A 41 -4.03 4.27 -0.16
CA VAL A 41 -5.29 4.62 0.52
C VAL A 41 -5.43 6.13 0.58
N MET A 42 -6.46 6.68 -0.05
CA MET A 42 -6.68 8.14 -0.14
C MET A 42 -8.17 8.49 -0.14
N GLY A 43 -8.48 9.72 0.27
CA GLY A 43 -9.84 10.27 0.17
C GLY A 43 -10.33 10.40 -1.28
N GLY A 44 -11.64 10.23 -1.48
CA GLY A 44 -12.28 10.37 -2.80
C GLY A 44 -12.16 9.14 -3.72
N LYS A 45 -11.63 8.02 -3.23
CA LYS A 45 -11.75 6.70 -3.88
C LYS A 45 -12.81 5.85 -3.18
N ASP A 46 -13.40 4.91 -3.90
CA ASP A 46 -14.38 3.99 -3.34
C ASP A 46 -13.79 3.20 -2.15
N ARG A 47 -14.54 3.17 -1.04
CA ARG A 47 -14.06 2.58 0.22
C ARG A 47 -14.03 1.05 0.14
N VAL A 48 -14.98 0.45 -0.57
CA VAL A 48 -15.09 -1.01 -0.70
C VAL A 48 -13.97 -1.55 -1.58
N ALA A 49 -13.70 -0.90 -2.72
CA ALA A 49 -12.60 -1.23 -3.61
C ALA A 49 -11.23 -1.12 -2.92
N GLN A 50 -11.02 -0.06 -2.12
CA GLN A 50 -9.79 0.09 -1.33
C GLN A 50 -9.68 -0.98 -0.23
N GLY A 51 -10.78 -1.28 0.46
CA GLY A 51 -10.83 -2.36 1.46
C GLY A 51 -10.48 -3.72 0.86
N ASN A 52 -11.05 -4.05 -0.31
CA ASN A 52 -10.76 -5.28 -1.03
C ASN A 52 -9.29 -5.34 -1.49
N CYS A 53 -8.70 -4.22 -1.91
CA CYS A 53 -7.29 -4.14 -2.30
C CYS A 53 -6.35 -4.43 -1.11
N LEU A 54 -6.67 -3.89 0.07
CA LEU A 54 -5.93 -4.14 1.31
C LEU A 54 -6.06 -5.62 1.74
N MET A 55 -7.29 -6.17 1.73
CA MET A 55 -7.52 -7.58 2.06
C MET A 55 -6.82 -8.56 1.13
N ARG A 56 -6.63 -8.22 -0.15
CA ARG A 56 -5.87 -9.06 -1.11
C ARG A 56 -4.36 -8.95 -0.95
N SER A 57 -3.89 -7.86 -0.35
CA SER A 57 -2.47 -7.63 -0.13
C SER A 57 -1.98 -8.33 1.14
N VAL A 58 -2.88 -8.59 2.09
CA VAL A 58 -2.63 -9.43 3.28
C VAL A 58 -2.91 -10.90 2.92
N PRO A 59 -1.90 -11.78 2.85
CA PRO A 59 -2.15 -13.22 2.78
C PRO A 59 -2.86 -13.68 4.07
N ARG A 60 -3.77 -14.64 3.92
CA ARG A 60 -4.45 -15.28 5.06
C ARG A 60 -3.51 -16.20 5.83
#